data_AF-A0A537PFQ4-F1
#
_entry.id   AF-A0A537PFQ4-F1
#
_cell.length_a   1.000
_cell.length_b   1.000
_cell.length_c   1.000
_cell.angle_alpha   90.00
_cell.angle_beta   90.00
_cell.angle_gamma   90.00
#
_symmetry.space_group_name_H-M   'P 1'
#
loop_
_entity.id
_entity.type
_entity.pdbx_description
1 polymer ?
#
loop_
_entity_poly.entity_id
_entity_poly.type
_entity_poly.pdbx_seq_one_letter_code
_entity_poly.pdbx_strand_id
1 'polypeptide(L)'
;MRKPVFRPRREERMRCFLRTVLVRLATVIGVCVWLAAGASAASPEGMRLYVFSSGWLNIDKSGLQTGATGKISVPVAFFLIKHPKGNVLFETGNNDKIITDPTYWGPLATALTPGRSPDVAIDVQLDKVGVKPSDINYVILGHMHLDHAGNVGKFPSATIVYQRDEIVNAFWPKPGFGCCYITG
;
A
#
# COMPACT_ATOMS: atom_id res chain seq x y z
N MET A 1 26.39 65.16 -31.62
CA MET A 1 25.78 64.23 -32.60
C MET A 1 24.72 63.39 -31.91
N ARG A 2 23.45 63.48 -32.34
CA ARG A 2 22.36 62.59 -31.85
C ARG A 2 22.34 61.34 -32.73
N LYS A 3 22.45 60.14 -32.13
CA LYS A 3 22.38 58.87 -32.87
C LYS A 3 20.96 58.69 -33.48
N PRO A 4 20.85 58.11 -34.69
CA PRO A 4 19.55 57.90 -35.32
C PRO A 4 18.77 56.81 -34.59
N VAL A 5 17.49 57.07 -34.34
CA VAL A 5 16.56 56.11 -33.72
C VAL A 5 16.03 55.18 -34.81
N PHE A 6 16.47 53.93 -34.82
CA PHE A 6 15.98 52.91 -35.74
C PHE A 6 14.52 52.56 -35.39
N ARG A 7 13.58 52.82 -36.33
CA ARG A 7 12.17 52.41 -36.20
C ARG A 7 11.91 51.27 -37.21
N PRO A 8 11.58 50.05 -36.76
CA PRO A 8 11.35 48.92 -37.66
C PRO A 8 10.11 49.15 -38.54
N ARG A 9 10.14 48.63 -39.78
CA ARG A 9 9.06 48.80 -40.78
C ARG A 9 7.77 48.16 -40.27
N ARG A 10 6.61 48.70 -40.66
CA ARG A 10 5.28 48.24 -40.22
C ARG A 10 5.07 46.73 -40.42
N GLU A 11 5.61 46.17 -41.52
CA GLU A 11 5.58 44.73 -41.77
C GLU A 11 6.42 43.91 -40.80
N GLU A 12 7.60 44.39 -40.39
CA GLU A 12 8.44 43.70 -39.41
C GLU A 12 7.78 43.68 -38.03
N ARG A 13 7.11 44.78 -37.65
CA ARG A 13 6.29 44.82 -36.43
C ARG A 13 5.13 43.85 -36.49
N MET A 14 4.46 43.75 -37.64
CA MET A 14 3.33 42.83 -37.82
C MET A 14 3.77 41.36 -37.81
N ARG A 15 4.92 41.03 -38.44
CA ARG A 15 5.52 39.69 -38.38
C ARG A 15 6.00 39.33 -36.97
N CYS A 16 6.58 40.28 -36.24
CA CYS A 16 6.99 40.09 -34.85
C CYS A 16 5.77 39.87 -33.95
N PHE A 17 4.74 40.72 -34.08
CA PHE A 17 3.49 40.59 -33.34
C PHE A 17 2.78 39.26 -33.62
N LEU A 18 2.68 38.85 -34.89
CA LEU A 18 2.05 37.59 -35.28
C LEU A 18 2.84 36.38 -34.74
N ARG A 19 4.18 36.42 -34.78
CA ARG A 19 5.03 35.40 -34.15
C ARG A 19 4.82 35.34 -32.63
N THR A 20 4.74 36.48 -31.95
CA THR A 20 4.51 36.51 -30.50
C THR A 20 3.13 35.98 -30.14
N VAL A 21 2.09 36.31 -30.91
CA VAL A 21 0.72 35.78 -30.71
C VAL A 21 0.69 34.27 -30.94
N LEU A 22 1.30 33.78 -32.02
CA LEU A 22 1.34 32.34 -32.32
C LEU A 22 2.12 31.54 -31.26
N VAL A 23 3.26 32.05 -30.78
CA VAL A 23 4.04 31.42 -29.72
C VAL A 23 3.25 31.39 -28.41
N ARG A 24 2.59 32.49 -28.03
CA ARG A 24 1.77 32.55 -26.81
C ARG A 24 0.56 31.62 -26.90
N LEU A 25 -0.10 31.56 -28.06
CA LEU A 25 -1.23 30.66 -28.28
C LEU A 25 -0.79 29.19 -28.22
N ALA A 26 0.32 28.84 -28.86
CA ALA A 26 0.90 27.49 -28.79
C ALA A 26 1.30 27.11 -27.36
N THR A 27 1.84 28.06 -26.58
CA THR A 27 2.21 27.82 -25.17
C THR A 27 0.97 27.61 -24.30
N VAL A 28 -0.07 28.43 -24.46
CA VAL A 28 -1.34 28.29 -23.73
C VAL A 28 -2.03 26.97 -24.08
N ILE A 29 -2.09 26.61 -25.37
CA ILE A 29 -2.64 25.32 -25.81
C ILE A 29 -1.81 24.17 -25.22
N GLY A 30 -0.48 24.24 -25.26
CA GLY A 30 0.40 23.22 -24.67
C GLY A 30 0.17 23.03 -23.17
N VAL A 31 0.02 24.11 -22.41
CA VAL A 31 -0.28 24.08 -20.97
C VAL A 31 -1.69 23.56 -20.70
N CYS A 32 -2.69 23.96 -21.48
CA CYS A 32 -4.05 23.43 -21.37
C CYS A 32 -4.12 21.93 -21.67
N VAL A 33 -3.38 21.45 -22.67
CA VAL A 33 -3.29 20.02 -23.00
C VAL A 33 -2.58 19.25 -21.88
N TRP A 34 -1.52 19.80 -21.28
CA TRP A 34 -0.82 19.18 -20.15
C TRP A 34 -1.66 19.13 -18.87
N LEU A 35 -2.41 20.19 -18.59
CA LEU A 35 -3.33 20.25 -17.44
C LEU A 35 -4.58 19.37 -17.64
N ALA A 36 -5.08 19.24 -18.87
CA ALA A 36 -6.19 18.35 -19.20
C ALA A 36 -5.76 16.87 -19.27
N ALA A 37 -4.51 16.61 -19.62
CA ALA A 37 -3.89 15.28 -19.57
C ALA A 37 -3.38 14.94 -18.16
N GLY A 38 -4.06 15.41 -17.11
CA GLY A 38 -3.92 14.83 -15.78
C GLY A 38 -4.01 13.33 -15.94
N ALA A 39 -2.89 12.64 -15.70
CA ALA A 39 -2.70 11.24 -16.06
C ALA A 39 -3.64 10.39 -15.20
N SER A 40 -4.88 10.25 -15.65
CA SER A 40 -5.73 9.12 -15.29
C SER A 40 -5.09 7.92 -15.96
N ALA A 41 -4.11 7.32 -15.29
CA ALA A 41 -3.64 6.01 -15.68
C ALA A 41 -4.86 5.10 -15.60
N ALA A 42 -5.32 4.62 -16.75
CA ALA A 42 -6.29 3.54 -16.76
C ALA A 42 -5.73 2.42 -15.89
N SER A 43 -6.58 1.82 -15.04
CA SER A 43 -6.22 0.64 -14.26
C SER A 43 -5.53 -0.35 -15.20
N PRO A 44 -4.34 -0.88 -14.87
CA PRO A 44 -3.63 -1.76 -15.80
C PRO A 44 -4.55 -2.91 -16.18
N GLU A 45 -4.72 -3.13 -17.48
CA GLU A 45 -5.71 -4.05 -18.01
C GLU A 45 -5.60 -5.43 -17.36
N GLY A 46 -6.72 -5.97 -16.88
CA GLY A 46 -6.78 -7.28 -16.23
C GLY A 46 -6.31 -7.33 -14.77
N MET A 47 -5.82 -6.23 -14.19
CA MET A 47 -5.48 -6.19 -12.76
C MET A 47 -6.70 -5.97 -11.88
N ARG A 48 -6.70 -6.62 -10.70
CA ARG A 48 -7.69 -6.37 -9.64
C ARG A 48 -7.00 -6.32 -8.28
N LEU A 49 -7.41 -5.35 -7.46
CA LEU A 49 -7.05 -5.27 -6.05
C LEU A 49 -8.25 -5.70 -5.21
N TYR A 50 -8.03 -6.66 -4.32
CA TYR A 50 -9.00 -7.06 -3.31
C TYR A 50 -8.46 -6.68 -1.94
N VAL A 51 -9.34 -6.11 -1.12
CA VAL A 51 -9.06 -5.75 0.26
C VAL A 51 -9.81 -6.73 1.14
N PHE A 52 -9.08 -7.46 1.98
CA PHE A 52 -9.64 -8.42 2.91
C PHE A 52 -9.44 -7.95 4.34
N SER A 53 -10.27 -8.47 5.24
CA SER A 53 -10.12 -8.29 6.67
C SER A 53 -9.71 -9.62 7.31
N SER A 54 -8.72 -9.56 8.20
CA SER A 54 -8.40 -10.64 9.14
C SER A 54 -8.90 -10.31 10.57
N GLY A 55 -9.93 -9.47 10.68
CA GLY A 55 -10.48 -8.99 11.94
C GLY A 55 -10.00 -7.60 12.35
N TRP A 56 -9.91 -7.35 13.66
CA TRP A 56 -9.47 -6.08 14.24
C TRP A 56 -8.70 -6.30 15.54
N LEU A 57 -7.92 -5.32 15.97
CA LEU A 57 -7.27 -5.27 17.28
C LEU A 57 -7.90 -4.17 18.12
N ASN A 58 -8.18 -4.45 19.40
CA ASN A 58 -8.64 -3.45 20.35
C ASN A 58 -7.46 -3.01 21.22
N ILE A 59 -6.89 -1.85 20.90
CA ILE A 59 -5.65 -1.36 21.50
C ILE A 59 -5.87 -0.03 22.22
N ASP A 60 -4.93 0.35 23.08
CA ASP A 60 -4.85 1.73 23.54
C ASP A 60 -4.51 2.65 22.38
N LYS A 61 -5.23 3.76 22.26
CA LYS A 61 -5.03 4.75 21.20
C LYS A 61 -3.61 5.34 21.23
N SER A 62 -2.96 5.33 22.39
CA SER A 62 -1.56 5.72 22.57
C SER A 62 -0.59 4.93 21.69
N GLY A 63 -0.95 3.71 21.27
CA GLY A 63 -0.15 2.90 20.34
C GLY A 63 -0.09 3.47 18.91
N LEU A 64 -1.05 4.30 18.51
CA LEU A 64 -1.06 4.97 17.19
C LEU A 64 -0.83 6.48 17.27
N GLN A 65 -1.20 7.10 18.39
CA GLN A 65 -1.11 8.53 18.58
C GLN A 65 -0.52 8.81 19.96
N THR A 66 0.73 9.28 19.99
CA THR A 66 1.43 9.62 21.24
C THR A 66 0.60 10.58 22.11
N GLY A 67 0.45 10.23 23.39
CA GLY A 67 -0.31 11.02 24.37
C GLY A 67 -1.83 10.87 24.31
N ALA A 68 -2.38 10.11 23.35
CA ALA A 68 -3.81 9.84 23.31
C ALA A 68 -4.22 8.83 24.39
N THR A 69 -5.47 8.92 24.83
CA THR A 69 -6.07 8.02 25.81
C THR A 69 -7.30 7.31 25.23
N GLY A 70 -7.73 6.25 25.91
CA GLY A 70 -8.88 5.44 25.52
C GLY A 70 -8.51 4.28 24.59
N LYS A 71 -9.48 3.39 24.37
CA LYS A 71 -9.37 2.22 23.50
C LYS A 71 -9.96 2.51 22.13
N ILE A 72 -9.36 1.94 21.09
CA ILE A 72 -9.85 1.99 19.72
C ILE A 72 -9.78 0.60 19.08
N SER A 73 -10.67 0.34 18.12
CA SER A 73 -10.61 -0.84 17.26
C SER A 73 -9.90 -0.48 15.95
N VAL A 74 -8.85 -1.22 15.62
CA VAL A 74 -8.03 -1.02 14.41
C VAL A 74 -8.25 -2.22 13.50
N PRO A 75 -8.74 -2.05 12.26
CA PRO A 75 -8.90 -3.16 11.34
C PRO A 75 -7.54 -3.70 10.92
N VAL A 76 -7.42 -5.03 10.85
CA VAL A 76 -6.25 -5.70 10.27
C VAL A 76 -6.62 -6.18 8.88
N ALA A 77 -5.92 -5.68 7.88
CA ALA A 77 -6.19 -5.94 6.48
C ALA A 77 -5.00 -6.63 5.81
N PHE A 78 -5.31 -7.41 4.79
CA PHE A 78 -4.35 -7.91 3.83
C PHE A 78 -4.96 -7.80 2.43
N PHE A 79 -4.10 -7.83 1.41
CA PHE A 79 -4.51 -7.45 0.07
C PHE A 79 -4.08 -8.50 -0.94
N LEU A 80 -4.95 -8.78 -1.90
CA LEU A 80 -4.62 -9.58 -3.08
C LEU A 80 -4.59 -8.67 -4.30
N ILE A 81 -3.46 -8.69 -5.00
CA ILE A 81 -3.31 -8.12 -6.33
C ILE A 81 -3.35 -9.29 -7.31
N LYS A 82 -4.47 -9.45 -8.02
CA LYS A 82 -4.52 -10.31 -9.20
C LYS A 82 -3.81 -9.57 -10.32
N HIS A 83 -2.71 -10.14 -10.78
CA HIS A 83 -1.91 -9.58 -11.85
C HIS A 83 -1.74 -10.62 -12.98
N PRO A 84 -1.74 -10.22 -14.27
CA PRO A 84 -1.59 -11.15 -15.39
C PRO A 84 -0.33 -12.04 -15.37
N LYS A 85 0.67 -11.67 -14.56
CA LYS A 85 1.95 -12.39 -14.36
C LYS A 85 1.99 -13.24 -13.08
N GLY A 86 0.91 -13.29 -12.31
CA GLY A 86 0.84 -14.03 -11.06
C GLY A 86 0.16 -13.25 -9.95
N ASN A 87 -0.42 -13.96 -8.98
CA ASN A 87 -1.09 -13.35 -7.84
C ASN A 87 -0.06 -12.92 -6.78
N VAL A 88 -0.24 -11.71 -6.27
CA VAL A 88 0.58 -11.15 -5.18
C VAL A 88 -0.31 -10.92 -3.98
N LEU A 89 0.10 -11.44 -2.84
CA LEU A 89 -0.49 -11.13 -1.55
C LEU A 89 0.38 -10.08 -0.84
N PHE A 90 -0.20 -8.99 -0.37
CA PHE A 90 0.46 -8.02 0.50
C PHE A 90 -0.09 -8.21 1.92
N GLU A 91 0.80 -8.59 2.83
CA GLU A 91 0.49 -9.10 4.18
C GLU A 91 -0.32 -10.40 4.20
N THR A 92 -0.46 -10.98 5.39
CA THR A 92 -1.15 -12.25 5.65
C THR A 92 -2.06 -12.19 6.89
N GLY A 93 -2.22 -11.00 7.46
CA GLY A 93 -3.13 -10.74 8.57
C GLY A 93 -2.77 -11.45 9.87
N ASN A 94 -3.75 -11.45 10.78
CA ASN A 94 -3.70 -12.18 12.04
C ASN A 94 -3.63 -13.70 11.82
N ASN A 95 -2.82 -14.43 12.58
CA ASN A 95 -2.75 -15.89 12.45
C ASN A 95 -4.10 -16.56 12.77
N ASP A 96 -4.59 -17.40 11.86
CA ASP A 96 -5.93 -18.01 11.99
C ASP A 96 -6.06 -18.95 13.19
N LYS A 97 -4.97 -19.44 13.78
CA LYS A 97 -5.01 -20.24 15.01
C LYS A 97 -5.68 -19.48 16.15
N ILE A 98 -5.62 -18.14 16.18
CA ILE A 98 -6.28 -17.37 17.24
C ILE A 98 -7.80 -17.47 17.17
N ILE A 99 -8.38 -17.88 16.04
CA ILE A 99 -9.83 -18.03 15.88
C ILE A 99 -10.34 -19.11 16.85
N THR A 100 -9.63 -20.23 16.97
CA THR A 100 -10.00 -21.35 17.84
C THR A 100 -9.21 -21.38 19.15
N ASP A 101 -7.98 -20.90 19.14
CA ASP A 101 -7.08 -20.88 20.28
C ASP A 101 -6.51 -19.47 20.54
N PRO A 102 -7.18 -18.66 21.38
CA PRO A 102 -6.68 -17.36 21.80
C PRO A 102 -5.27 -17.38 22.37
N THR A 103 -4.88 -18.48 23.02
CA THR A 103 -3.63 -18.58 23.76
C THR A 103 -2.43 -18.73 22.83
N TYR A 104 -2.65 -18.95 21.54
CA TYR A 104 -1.61 -18.97 20.52
C TYR A 104 -0.74 -17.69 20.50
N TRP A 105 -1.34 -16.53 20.79
CA TRP A 105 -0.61 -15.26 20.92
C TRP A 105 -0.10 -14.98 22.34
N GLY A 106 -0.30 -15.91 23.28
CA GLY A 106 0.11 -15.76 24.67
C GLY A 106 -0.44 -14.47 25.30
N PRO A 107 0.37 -13.71 26.06
CA PRO A 107 -0.05 -12.47 26.70
C PRO A 107 -0.59 -11.39 25.74
N LEU A 108 -0.19 -11.42 24.46
CA LEU A 108 -0.63 -10.43 23.47
C LEU A 108 -2.10 -10.58 23.12
N ALA A 109 -2.67 -11.78 23.29
CA ALA A 109 -4.10 -11.99 23.10
C ALA A 109 -4.94 -11.10 24.02
N THR A 110 -4.51 -10.89 25.26
CA THR A 110 -5.15 -9.96 26.20
C THR A 110 -4.83 -8.51 25.87
N ALA A 111 -3.58 -8.19 25.53
CA ALA A 111 -3.17 -6.82 25.24
C ALA A 111 -3.85 -6.24 23.98
N LEU A 112 -4.01 -7.07 22.95
CA LEU A 112 -4.56 -6.67 21.64
C LEU A 112 -6.04 -7.01 21.48
N THR A 113 -6.58 -7.91 22.32
CA THR A 113 -7.98 -8.37 22.32
C THR A 113 -8.54 -8.50 20.89
N PRO A 114 -8.02 -9.44 20.08
CA PRO A 114 -8.36 -9.50 18.66
C PRO A 114 -9.82 -9.87 18.43
N GLY A 115 -10.48 -9.13 17.54
CA GLY A 115 -11.72 -9.55 16.90
C GLY A 115 -11.43 -10.69 15.93
N ARG A 116 -12.12 -11.81 16.13
CA ARG A 116 -11.87 -13.06 15.40
C ARG A 116 -13.19 -13.77 15.11
N SER A 117 -13.23 -14.42 13.96
CA SER A 117 -14.33 -15.26 13.54
C SER A 117 -13.87 -16.14 12.37
N PRO A 118 -14.50 -17.30 12.13
CA PRO A 118 -14.12 -18.17 11.02
C PRO A 118 -14.19 -17.48 9.64
N ASP A 119 -15.07 -16.49 9.46
CA ASP A 119 -15.24 -15.81 8.18
C ASP A 119 -14.12 -14.83 7.81
N VAL A 120 -13.25 -14.48 8.77
CA VAL A 120 -12.05 -13.64 8.55
C VAL A 120 -10.76 -14.45 8.35
N ALA A 121 -10.84 -15.79 8.41
CA ALA A 121 -9.71 -16.66 8.10
C ALA A 121 -9.20 -16.41 6.67
N ILE A 122 -7.88 -16.47 6.46
CA ILE A 122 -7.28 -16.02 5.20
C ILE A 122 -7.71 -16.87 4.00
N ASP A 123 -7.83 -18.18 4.19
CA ASP A 123 -8.31 -19.12 3.17
C ASP A 123 -9.78 -18.88 2.83
N VAL A 124 -10.62 -18.60 3.84
CA VAL A 124 -12.03 -18.23 3.64
C VAL A 124 -12.18 -16.92 2.88
N GLN A 125 -11.32 -15.93 3.16
CA GLN A 125 -11.32 -14.65 2.44
C GLN A 125 -10.86 -14.79 0.98
N LEU A 126 -9.81 -15.59 0.73
CA LEU A 126 -9.33 -15.85 -0.63
C LEU A 126 -10.35 -16.66 -1.45
N ASP A 127 -11.04 -17.62 -0.84
CA ASP A 127 -12.05 -18.44 -1.51
C ASP A 127 -13.25 -17.62 -2.02
N LYS A 128 -13.62 -16.54 -1.32
CA LYS A 128 -14.67 -15.58 -1.76
C LYS A 128 -14.40 -14.97 -3.15
N VAL A 129 -13.15 -15.00 -3.61
CA VAL A 129 -12.74 -14.48 -4.93
C VAL A 129 -12.18 -15.57 -5.84
N GLY A 130 -12.40 -16.83 -5.48
CA GLY A 130 -11.99 -18.01 -6.25
C GLY A 130 -10.47 -18.17 -6.31
N VAL A 131 -9.74 -17.87 -5.24
CA VAL A 131 -8.29 -18.00 -5.13
C VAL A 131 -7.95 -18.94 -3.99
N LYS A 132 -7.05 -19.89 -4.22
CA LYS A 132 -6.52 -20.78 -3.19
C LYS A 132 -5.15 -20.27 -2.72
N PRO A 133 -4.70 -20.62 -1.50
CA PRO A 133 -3.35 -20.30 -1.07
C PRO A 133 -2.25 -20.79 -2.03
N SER A 134 -2.46 -21.92 -2.69
CA SER A 134 -1.56 -22.48 -3.71
C SER A 134 -1.45 -21.64 -4.99
N ASP A 135 -2.41 -20.73 -5.23
CA ASP A 135 -2.44 -19.89 -6.43
C ASP A 135 -1.64 -18.59 -6.22
N ILE A 136 -1.09 -18.35 -5.02
CA ILE A 136 -0.30 -17.17 -4.68
C ILE A 136 1.15 -17.39 -5.13
N ASN A 137 1.64 -16.48 -5.97
CA ASN A 137 3.00 -16.54 -6.50
C ASN A 137 3.99 -15.76 -5.62
N TYR A 138 3.54 -14.64 -5.04
CA TYR A 138 4.36 -13.79 -4.18
C TYR A 138 3.60 -13.40 -2.92
N VAL A 139 4.29 -13.41 -1.79
CA VAL A 139 3.82 -12.79 -0.54
C VAL A 139 4.79 -11.67 -0.20
N ILE A 140 4.30 -10.45 -0.14
CA ILE A 140 5.06 -9.28 0.27
C ILE A 140 4.66 -8.96 1.71
N LEU A 141 5.63 -8.98 2.61
CA LEU A 141 5.45 -8.55 3.99
C LEU A 141 5.96 -7.12 4.12
N GLY A 142 5.11 -6.21 4.56
CA GLY A 142 5.54 -4.86 4.93
C GLY A 142 6.46 -4.92 6.14
N HIS A 143 6.10 -5.76 7.12
CA HIS A 143 6.92 -6.13 8.26
C HIS A 143 6.42 -7.46 8.88
N MET A 144 7.05 -7.95 9.94
CA MET A 144 6.84 -9.29 10.51
C MET A 144 6.14 -9.31 11.87
N HIS A 145 5.39 -8.26 12.20
CA HIS A 145 4.48 -8.35 13.34
C HIS A 145 3.39 -9.39 13.13
N LEU A 146 2.85 -9.88 14.24
CA LEU A 146 1.89 -10.97 14.36
C LEU A 146 0.56 -10.74 13.61
N ASP A 147 0.18 -9.48 13.40
CA ASP A 147 -1.00 -9.03 12.67
C ASP A 147 -0.74 -8.80 11.17
N HIS A 148 0.52 -8.93 10.74
CA HIS A 148 0.95 -8.76 9.35
C HIS A 148 1.40 -10.10 8.73
N ALA A 149 2.31 -10.80 9.40
CA ALA A 149 2.90 -12.04 8.93
C ALA A 149 2.24 -13.30 9.54
N GLY A 150 1.10 -13.16 10.22
CA GLY A 150 0.49 -14.21 11.03
C GLY A 150 0.23 -15.51 10.26
N ASN A 151 -0.18 -15.45 9.00
CA ASN A 151 -0.46 -16.64 8.18
C ASN A 151 0.62 -16.94 7.12
N VAL A 152 1.82 -16.33 7.20
CA VAL A 152 2.85 -16.52 6.15
C VAL A 152 3.19 -17.98 5.87
N GLY A 153 3.16 -18.83 6.91
CA GLY A 153 3.38 -20.28 6.78
C GLY A 153 2.36 -21.03 5.93
N LYS A 154 1.21 -20.41 5.57
CA LYS A 154 0.20 -21.02 4.69
C LYS A 154 0.56 -20.93 3.19
N PHE A 155 1.64 -20.25 2.82
CA PHE A 155 2.04 -20.01 1.43
C PHE A 155 3.42 -20.61 1.08
N PRO A 156 3.65 -21.92 1.28
CA PRO A 156 4.97 -22.52 1.12
C PRO A 156 5.51 -22.51 -0.33
N SER A 157 4.62 -22.38 -1.33
CA SER A 157 5.00 -22.32 -2.75
C SER A 157 5.29 -20.90 -3.25
N ALA A 158 4.97 -19.87 -2.45
CA ALA A 158 5.13 -18.48 -2.85
C ALA A 158 6.56 -18.00 -2.62
N THR A 159 7.02 -17.07 -3.47
CA THR A 159 8.22 -16.28 -3.17
C THR A 159 7.88 -15.26 -2.09
N ILE A 160 8.50 -15.37 -0.92
CA ILE A 160 8.31 -14.43 0.17
C ILE A 160 9.29 -13.26 0.02
N VAL A 161 8.76 -12.04 -0.02
CA VAL A 161 9.51 -10.80 -0.17
C VAL A 161 9.40 -10.00 1.13
N TYR A 162 10.54 -9.66 1.71
CA TYR A 162 10.66 -8.91 2.96
C TYR A 162 11.92 -8.04 2.94
N GLN A 163 11.99 -7.06 3.83
CA GLN A 163 13.20 -6.28 4.07
C GLN A 163 14.23 -7.10 4.85
N ARG A 164 15.51 -6.99 4.47
CA ARG A 164 16.61 -7.71 5.17
C ARG A 164 16.65 -7.36 6.66
N ASP A 165 16.58 -6.08 6.97
CA ASP A 165 16.65 -5.59 8.35
C ASP A 165 15.48 -6.10 9.19
N GLU A 166 14.32 -6.30 8.56
CA GLU A 166 13.14 -6.82 9.24
C GLU A 166 13.31 -8.28 9.67
N ILE A 167 13.92 -9.12 8.82
CA ILE A 167 14.27 -10.49 9.22
C ILE A 167 15.25 -10.49 10.39
N VAL A 168 16.23 -9.59 10.39
CA VAL A 168 17.17 -9.48 11.51
C VAL A 168 16.42 -9.10 12.79
N ASN A 169 15.51 -8.13 12.73
CA ASN A 169 14.73 -7.71 13.89
C ASN A 169 13.74 -8.78 14.36
N ALA A 170 13.14 -9.55 13.47
CA ALA A 170 12.19 -10.61 13.82
C ALA A 170 12.88 -11.78 14.53
N PHE A 171 14.04 -12.21 14.04
CA PHE A 171 14.76 -13.38 14.57
C PHE A 171 15.74 -13.03 15.68
N TRP A 172 16.29 -11.81 15.67
CA TRP A 172 17.24 -11.30 16.67
C TRP A 172 16.86 -9.89 17.12
N PRO A 173 15.67 -9.72 17.74
CA PRO A 173 15.22 -8.40 18.18
C PRO A 173 16.15 -7.84 19.26
N LYS A 174 16.32 -6.51 19.24
CA LYS A 174 16.90 -5.81 20.38
C LYS A 174 16.04 -6.07 21.63
N PRO A 175 16.63 -6.10 22.84
CA PRO A 175 15.88 -6.26 24.08
C PRO A 175 14.70 -5.27 24.16
N GLY A 176 13.49 -5.79 24.39
CA GLY A 176 12.26 -5.00 24.48
C GLY A 176 11.50 -4.81 23.17
N PHE A 177 12.04 -5.20 22.01
CA PHE A 177 11.41 -4.99 20.70
C PHE A 177 10.85 -6.26 20.05
N GLY A 178 11.06 -7.43 20.65
CA GLY A 178 10.65 -8.71 20.06
C GLY A 178 9.19 -9.09 20.29
N CYS A 179 8.46 -8.38 21.15
CA CYS A 179 7.18 -8.87 21.66
C CYS A 179 6.10 -9.01 20.58
N CYS A 180 6.09 -8.17 19.55
CA CYS A 180 5.01 -8.16 18.56
C CYS A 180 5.31 -8.98 17.29
N TYR A 181 6.49 -9.58 17.18
CA TYR A 181 6.87 -10.37 16.01
C TYR A 181 6.16 -11.73 15.99
N ILE A 182 5.98 -12.31 14.80
CA ILE A 182 5.47 -13.68 14.69
C ILE A 182 6.33 -14.63 15.52
N THR A 183 5.67 -15.48 16.30
CA THR A 183 6.32 -16.63 16.92
C THR A 183 6.48 -17.68 15.83
N GLY A 184 7.73 -18.08 15.54
CA GLY A 184 8.05 -19.09 14.52
C GLY A 184 7.22 -20.37 14.60
#